data_AF-A0A7R9RD69-F1
#
_entry.id   AF-A0A7R9RD69-F1
#
_cell.length_a   1.000
_cell.length_b   1.000
_cell.length_c   1.000
_cell.angle_alpha   90.00
_cell.angle_beta   90.00
_cell.angle_gamma   90.00
#
_symmetry.space_group_name_H-M   'P 1'
#
loop_
_entity.id
_entity.type
_entity.pdbx_description
1 polymer ?
#
loop_
_entity_poly.entity_id
_entity_poly.type
_entity_poly.pdbx_seq_one_letter_code
_entity_poly.pdbx_strand_id
1 'polypeptide(L)'
;RKSTTTKYLQRVRQVLKSQMNGRNKIQAIKMYALPVIRYPSGIISWPKEEIEAIDIKMRKLLTMHGAFHPKSSTSRLYAKLKEGGRGLVSIKTTIQDEESKIKDYIKKMAPKDELLRECLRQHKPDMSAKEEKQTTWRHKPLHGMYHRQIEEVADIRKT
;
A
#
# COMPACT_ATOMS: atom_id res chain seq x y z
N ARG A 1 18.59 -3.32 1.43
CA ARG A 1 17.77 -2.10 1.19
C ARG A 1 17.93 -1.54 -0.22
N LYS A 2 19.06 -0.91 -0.59
CA LYS A 2 19.26 -0.31 -1.94
C LYS A 2 19.05 -1.28 -3.12
N SER A 3 19.55 -2.52 -3.00
CA SER A 3 19.31 -3.58 -4.01
C SER A 3 17.82 -3.92 -4.13
N THR A 4 17.14 -4.11 -3.00
CA THR A 4 15.69 -4.38 -2.91
C THR A 4 14.85 -3.31 -3.59
N THR A 5 15.11 -2.03 -3.30
CA THR A 5 14.37 -0.90 -3.88
C THR A 5 14.60 -0.77 -5.38
N THR A 6 15.84 -0.99 -5.83
CA THR A 6 16.19 -1.02 -7.24
C THR A 6 15.47 -2.15 -7.97
N LYS A 7 15.46 -3.35 -7.38
CA LYS A 7 14.76 -4.52 -7.94
C LYS A 7 13.25 -4.30 -8.01
N TYR A 8 12.66 -3.71 -6.98
CA TYR A 8 11.24 -3.34 -6.96
C TYR A 8 10.90 -2.39 -8.12
N LEU A 9 11.64 -1.29 -8.27
CA LEU A 9 11.41 -0.32 -9.34
C LEU A 9 11.67 -0.91 -10.74
N GLN A 10 12.66 -1.81 -10.86
CA GLN A 10 12.90 -2.57 -12.08
C GLN A 10 11.68 -3.41 -12.47
N ARG A 11 11.11 -4.17 -11.52
CA ARG A 11 9.91 -5.00 -11.76
C ARG A 11 8.69 -4.16 -12.11
N VAL A 12 8.49 -3.03 -11.41
CA VAL A 12 7.41 -2.08 -11.75
C VAL A 12 7.58 -1.59 -13.19
N ARG A 13 8.79 -1.17 -13.59
CA ARG A 13 9.06 -0.72 -14.96
C ARG A 13 8.77 -1.80 -16.01
N GLN A 14 9.13 -3.06 -15.74
CA GLN A 14 8.81 -4.19 -16.63
C GLN A 14 7.30 -4.35 -16.81
N VAL A 15 6.53 -4.31 -15.73
CA VAL A 15 5.06 -4.41 -15.78
C VAL A 15 4.45 -3.22 -16.53
N LEU A 16 4.99 -2.02 -16.39
CA LEU A 16 4.45 -0.84 -17.07
C LEU A 16 4.73 -0.85 -18.58
N LYS A 17 5.84 -1.44 -19.00
CA LYS A 17 6.19 -1.64 -20.42
C LYS A 17 5.36 -2.73 -21.11
N SER A 18 4.67 -3.60 -20.38
CA SER A 18 3.84 -4.63 -21.00
C SER A 18 2.58 -4.06 -21.64
N GLN A 19 2.00 -4.80 -22.58
CA GLN A 19 0.73 -4.45 -23.26
C GLN A 19 -0.51 -4.83 -22.44
N MET A 20 -0.38 -4.96 -21.11
CA MET A 20 -1.49 -5.29 -20.23
C MET A 20 -2.41 -4.08 -20.00
N ASN A 21 -3.71 -4.33 -19.83
CA ASN A 21 -4.64 -3.28 -19.42
C ASN A 21 -4.33 -2.75 -18.00
N GLY A 22 -4.86 -1.57 -17.65
CA GLY A 22 -4.54 -0.92 -16.37
C GLY A 22 -4.87 -1.75 -15.13
N ARG A 23 -5.98 -2.50 -15.14
CA ARG A 23 -6.38 -3.40 -14.05
C ARG A 23 -5.35 -4.52 -13.87
N ASN A 24 -4.97 -5.15 -14.96
CA ASN A 24 -4.02 -6.25 -14.97
C ASN A 24 -2.60 -5.77 -14.61
N LYS A 25 -2.19 -4.55 -15.03
CA LYS A 25 -0.93 -3.93 -14.60
C LYS A 25 -0.87 -3.74 -13.09
N ILE A 26 -1.95 -3.24 -12.48
CA ILE A 26 -2.02 -3.07 -11.03
C ILE A 26 -1.94 -4.42 -10.32
N GLN A 27 -2.64 -5.44 -10.83
CA GLN A 27 -2.57 -6.80 -10.29
C GLN A 27 -1.17 -7.41 -10.43
N ALA A 28 -0.51 -7.23 -11.57
CA ALA A 28 0.85 -7.68 -11.80
C ALA A 28 1.86 -6.98 -10.88
N ILE A 29 1.71 -5.68 -10.62
CA ILE A 29 2.55 -4.97 -9.64
C ILE A 29 2.39 -5.61 -8.25
N LYS A 30 1.15 -5.88 -7.82
CA LYS A 30 0.90 -6.54 -6.52
C LYS A 30 1.51 -7.93 -6.42
N MET A 31 1.45 -8.70 -7.51
CA MET A 31 1.86 -10.11 -7.48
C MET A 31 3.36 -10.31 -7.75
N TYR A 32 3.96 -9.48 -8.61
CA TYR A 32 5.34 -9.65 -9.05
C TYR A 32 6.32 -8.67 -8.38
N ALA A 33 5.96 -7.39 -8.26
CA ALA A 33 6.85 -6.38 -7.70
C ALA A 33 6.77 -6.32 -6.17
N LEU A 34 5.55 -6.29 -5.61
CA LEU A 34 5.34 -6.11 -4.17
C LEU A 34 6.04 -7.15 -3.28
N PRO A 35 6.15 -8.46 -3.65
CA PRO A 35 6.87 -9.44 -2.85
C PRO A 35 8.34 -9.08 -2.56
N VAL A 36 8.98 -8.31 -3.46
CA VAL A 36 10.36 -7.84 -3.28
C VAL A 36 10.50 -6.97 -2.03
N ILE A 37 9.47 -6.17 -1.72
CA ILE A 37 9.44 -5.34 -0.51
C ILE A 37 8.86 -6.14 0.65
N ARG A 38 7.76 -6.87 0.42
CA ARG A 38 7.03 -7.62 1.46
C ARG A 38 7.93 -8.54 2.28
N TYR A 39 8.78 -9.33 1.63
CA TYR A 39 9.60 -10.32 2.31
C TYR A 39 10.59 -9.68 3.32
N PRO A 40 11.41 -8.69 2.95
CA PRO A 40 12.28 -8.01 3.90
C PRO A 40 11.55 -7.03 4.84
N SER A 41 10.28 -6.70 4.63
CA SER A 41 9.52 -5.75 5.48
C SER A 41 9.55 -6.10 6.96
N GLY A 42 9.43 -7.38 7.29
CA GLY A 42 9.34 -7.85 8.68
C GLY A 42 10.68 -8.03 9.38
N ILE A 43 11.78 -7.99 8.64
CA ILE A 43 13.13 -8.30 9.14
C ILE A 43 13.99 -7.03 9.19
N ILE A 44 13.85 -6.17 8.18
CA ILE A 44 14.67 -4.97 8.03
C ILE A 44 13.84 -3.75 8.39
N SER A 45 14.39 -2.87 9.23
CA SER A 45 13.77 -1.57 9.51
C SER A 45 13.73 -0.70 8.25
N TRP A 46 12.54 -0.18 7.94
CA TRP A 46 12.29 0.72 6.82
C TRP A 46 12.00 2.14 7.33
N PRO A 47 12.95 3.09 7.21
CA PRO A 47 12.70 4.46 7.63
C PRO A 47 11.65 5.12 6.73
N LYS A 48 10.87 6.04 7.31
CA LYS A 48 9.74 6.70 6.64
C LYS A 48 10.18 7.40 5.35
N GLU A 49 11.37 8.01 5.36
CA GLU A 49 11.97 8.74 4.24
C GLU A 49 12.26 7.80 3.06
N GLU A 50 12.75 6.58 3.34
CA GLU A 50 12.99 5.58 2.28
C GLU A 50 11.67 5.08 1.68
N ILE A 51 10.66 4.81 2.52
CA ILE A 51 9.34 4.37 2.07
C ILE A 51 8.72 5.43 1.14
N GLU A 52 8.75 6.70 1.56
CA GLU A 52 8.24 7.82 0.77
C GLU A 52 9.03 8.03 -0.52
N ALA A 53 10.36 7.91 -0.49
CA ALA A 53 11.19 8.02 -1.69
C ALA A 53 10.87 6.92 -2.71
N ILE A 54 10.62 5.68 -2.28
CA ILE A 54 10.23 4.59 -3.18
C ILE A 54 8.84 4.85 -3.75
N ASP A 55 7.89 5.30 -2.92
CA ASP A 55 6.53 5.64 -3.35
C ASP A 55 6.52 6.75 -4.41
N ILE A 56 7.29 7.83 -4.18
CA ILE A 56 7.46 8.93 -5.14
C ILE A 56 8.04 8.41 -6.46
N LYS A 57 9.10 7.61 -6.42
CA LYS A 57 9.72 7.04 -7.63
C LYS A 57 8.75 6.13 -8.39
N MET A 58 7.97 5.33 -7.68
CA MET A 58 6.93 4.49 -8.27
C MET A 58 5.85 5.32 -8.97
N ARG A 59 5.34 6.37 -8.31
CA ARG A 59 4.34 7.27 -8.92
C ARG A 59 4.89 7.98 -10.14
N LYS A 60 6.15 8.45 -10.10
CA LYS A 60 6.83 9.01 -11.27
C LYS A 60 6.88 8.01 -12.44
N LEU A 61 7.20 6.74 -12.17
CA LEU A 61 7.17 5.68 -13.19
C LEU A 61 5.77 5.48 -13.78
N LEU A 62 4.73 5.44 -12.94
CA LEU A 62 3.34 5.34 -13.40
C LEU A 62 2.96 6.51 -14.30
N THR A 63 3.36 7.72 -13.92
CA THR A 63 3.12 8.93 -14.71
C THR A 63 3.83 8.91 -16.05
N MET A 64 5.12 8.56 -16.08
CA MET A 64 5.90 8.49 -17.32
C MET A 64 5.36 7.46 -18.31
N HIS A 65 4.82 6.35 -17.83
CA HIS A 65 4.21 5.31 -18.67
C HIS A 65 2.71 5.53 -18.96
N GLY A 66 2.16 6.71 -18.65
CA GLY A 66 0.75 7.05 -18.91
C GLY A 66 -0.27 6.29 -18.05
N ALA A 67 0.18 5.51 -17.07
CA ALA A 67 -0.69 4.74 -16.17
C ALA A 67 -1.32 5.60 -15.06
N PHE A 68 -0.78 6.78 -14.79
CA PHE A 68 -1.27 7.73 -13.81
C PHE A 68 -1.13 9.16 -14.31
N HIS A 69 -2.14 10.01 -14.11
CA HIS A 69 -2.07 11.40 -14.55
C HIS A 69 -1.39 12.28 -13.46
N PRO A 70 -0.51 13.24 -13.81
CA PRO A 70 0.21 14.06 -12.82
C PRO A 70 -0.70 14.80 -11.82
N LYS A 71 -1.85 15.29 -12.30
CA LYS A 71 -2.86 15.99 -11.48
C LYS A 71 -3.84 15.06 -10.75
N SER A 72 -3.73 13.75 -10.92
CA SER A 72 -4.64 12.78 -10.30
C SER A 72 -4.37 12.68 -8.79
N SER A 73 -5.42 12.39 -8.02
CA SER A 73 -5.30 12.23 -6.57
C SER A 73 -4.49 10.99 -6.18
N THR A 74 -3.47 11.16 -5.33
CA THR A 74 -2.68 10.05 -4.76
C THR A 74 -3.51 9.19 -3.80
N SER A 75 -4.41 9.79 -3.03
CA SER A 75 -5.32 9.05 -2.13
C SER A 75 -6.20 8.06 -2.91
N ARG A 76 -6.65 8.44 -4.11
CA ARG A 76 -7.45 7.58 -5.00
C ARG A 76 -6.62 6.41 -5.58
N LEU A 77 -5.32 6.61 -5.77
CA LEU A 77 -4.42 5.56 -6.28
C LEU A 77 -4.43 4.34 -5.36
N TYR A 78 -4.40 4.57 -4.04
CA TYR A 78 -4.36 3.52 -3.03
C TYR A 78 -5.73 3.07 -2.49
N ALA A 79 -6.78 3.85 -2.74
CA ALA A 79 -8.15 3.48 -2.38
C ALA A 79 -8.59 2.19 -3.12
N LYS A 80 -9.47 1.40 -2.50
CA LYS A 80 -9.92 0.13 -3.07
C LYS A 80 -10.71 0.34 -4.36
N LEU A 81 -10.67 -0.63 -5.27
CA LEU A 81 -11.45 -0.60 -6.53
C LEU A 81 -12.95 -0.53 -6.27
N LYS A 82 -13.45 -1.28 -5.27
CA LYS A 82 -14.88 -1.27 -4.86
C LYS A 82 -15.34 0.10 -4.35
N GLU A 83 -14.41 0.94 -3.89
CA GLU A 83 -14.68 2.28 -3.37
C GLU A 83 -14.39 3.37 -4.42
N GLY A 84 -14.26 3.02 -5.71
CA GLY A 84 -13.96 3.97 -6.79
C GLY A 84 -12.49 4.38 -6.93
N GLY A 85 -11.60 3.73 -6.18
CA GLY A 85 -10.14 3.89 -6.25
C GLY A 85 -9.49 3.12 -7.41
N ARG A 86 -8.15 3.15 -7.47
CA ARG A 86 -7.37 2.34 -8.43
C ARG A 86 -6.92 0.99 -7.83
N GLY A 87 -6.96 0.86 -6.51
CA GLY A 87 -6.63 -0.37 -5.80
C GLY A 87 -5.16 -0.73 -5.79
N LEU A 88 -4.24 0.21 -6.02
CA LEU A 88 -2.81 -0.06 -5.84
C LEU A 88 -2.50 -0.21 -4.36
N VAL A 89 -1.67 -1.18 -3.97
CA VAL A 89 -1.27 -1.33 -2.56
C VAL A 89 -0.09 -0.41 -2.28
N SER A 90 -0.18 0.38 -1.20
CA SER A 90 0.91 1.26 -0.78
C SER A 90 2.02 0.44 -0.14
N ILE A 91 3.27 0.88 -0.35
CA ILE A 91 4.43 0.24 0.26
C ILE A 91 4.38 0.41 1.78
N LYS A 92 4.03 1.61 2.27
CA LYS A 92 3.83 1.91 3.69
C LYS A 92 2.85 0.93 4.34
N THR A 93 1.67 0.76 3.73
CA THR A 93 0.65 -0.15 4.27
C THR A 93 1.08 -1.61 4.24
N THR A 94 1.90 -2.00 3.24
CA THR A 94 2.42 -3.38 3.16
C THR A 94 3.40 -3.65 4.29
N ILE A 95 4.33 -2.72 4.56
CA ILE A 95 5.31 -2.88 5.64
C ILE A 95 4.58 -2.97 6.99
N GLN A 96 3.66 -2.04 7.25
CA GLN A 96 2.87 -2.01 8.49
C GLN A 96 2.02 -3.28 8.66
N ASP A 97 1.43 -3.79 7.58
CA ASP A 97 0.64 -5.03 7.60
C ASP A 97 1.51 -6.25 7.94
N GLU A 98 2.69 -6.39 7.33
CA GLU A 98 3.61 -7.49 7.66
C GLU A 98 4.18 -7.39 9.08
N GLU A 99 4.55 -6.19 9.54
CA GLU A 99 4.99 -5.95 10.91
C GLU A 99 3.88 -6.32 11.91
N SER A 100 2.64 -5.96 11.61
CA SER A 100 1.48 -6.30 12.45
C SER A 100 1.26 -7.81 12.50
N LYS A 101 1.29 -8.50 11.36
CA LYS A 101 1.16 -9.96 11.29
C LYS A 101 2.23 -10.69 12.09
N ILE A 102 3.49 -10.25 12.01
CA ILE A 102 4.58 -10.84 12.78
C ILE A 102 4.36 -10.60 14.28
N LYS A 103 4.01 -9.38 14.68
CA LYS A 103 3.68 -9.07 16.08
C LYS A 103 2.53 -9.92 16.59
N ASP A 104 1.47 -10.09 15.80
CA ASP A 104 0.31 -10.90 16.16
C ASP A 104 0.66 -12.38 16.26
N TYR A 105 1.52 -12.89 15.37
CA TYR A 105 2.04 -14.25 15.44
C TYR A 105 2.86 -14.48 16.72
N ILE A 106 3.78 -13.56 17.04
CA ILE A 106 4.61 -13.64 18.26
C ILE A 106 3.72 -13.63 19.50
N LYS A 107 2.73 -12.73 19.58
CA LYS A 107 1.75 -12.69 20.68
C LYS A 107 0.98 -14.00 20.82
N LYS A 108 0.56 -14.60 19.72
CA LYS A 108 -0.16 -15.87 19.71
C LYS A 108 0.70 -17.04 20.18
N MET A 109 1.99 -17.03 19.86
CA MET A 109 2.92 -18.14 20.18
C MET A 109 3.69 -17.94 21.49
N ALA A 110 3.75 -16.73 22.05
CA ALA A 110 4.43 -16.43 23.31
C ALA A 110 4.03 -17.31 24.51
N PRO A 111 2.78 -17.81 24.64
CA PRO A 111 2.46 -18.76 25.72
C PRO A 111 3.14 -20.12 25.57
N LYS A 112 3.54 -20.50 24.35
CA LYS A 112 4.11 -21.81 24.02
C LYS A 112 5.63 -21.80 23.90
N ASP A 113 6.21 -20.64 23.59
CA ASP A 113 7.64 -20.48 23.32
C ASP A 113 8.23 -19.38 24.20
N GLU A 114 9.20 -19.75 25.02
CA GLU A 114 9.88 -18.87 25.95
C GLU A 114 10.69 -17.76 25.26
N LEU A 115 11.31 -18.04 24.11
CA LEU A 115 12.08 -17.06 23.36
C LEU A 115 11.17 -15.97 22.79
N LEU A 116 9.99 -16.36 22.29
CA LEU A 116 9.01 -15.41 21.76
C LEU A 116 8.40 -14.56 22.88
N ARG A 117 8.25 -15.11 24.09
CA ARG A 117 7.83 -14.38 25.28
C ARG A 117 8.86 -13.32 25.68
N GLU A 118 10.14 -13.66 25.69
CA GLU A 118 11.20 -12.69 25.99
C GLU A 118 11.29 -11.60 24.91
N CYS A 119 11.12 -11.97 23.64
CA CYS A 119 11.08 -11.02 22.53
C CYS A 119 10.00 -9.93 22.73
N LEU A 120 8.82 -10.29 23.25
CA LEU A 120 7.77 -9.32 23.55
C LEU A 120 8.15 -8.37 24.69
N ARG A 121 8.86 -8.87 25.69
CA ARG A 121 9.28 -8.06 26.85
C ARG A 121 10.26 -6.96 26.44
N GLN A 122 11.11 -7.23 25.46
CA GLN A 122 12.09 -6.27 24.93
C GLN A 122 11.49 -5.26 23.95
N HIS A 123 10.37 -5.61 23.31
CA HIS A 123 9.74 -4.76 22.30
C HIS A 123 8.88 -3.67 22.96
N LYS A 124 9.39 -2.44 23.07
CA LYS A 124 8.56 -1.28 23.44
C LYS A 124 7.52 -1.02 22.34
N PRO A 125 6.24 -0.78 22.67
CA PRO A 125 5.24 -0.44 21.67
C PRO A 125 5.57 0.93 21.08
N ASP A 126 5.78 0.96 19.77
CA ASP A 126 5.91 2.21 19.04
C ASP A 126 4.51 2.85 18.93
N MET A 127 4.31 3.97 19.62
CA MET A 127 3.07 4.76 19.61
C MET A 127 2.94 5.54 18.29
N SER A 128 3.15 4.89 17.14
CA SER A 128 2.91 5.52 15.85
C SER A 128 1.44 5.33 15.51
N ALA A 129 0.67 6.39 15.72
CA ALA A 129 -0.75 6.47 15.43
C ALA A 129 -1.09 5.86 14.06
N LYS A 130 -2.14 5.03 14.02
CA LYS A 130 -2.79 4.63 12.78
C LYS A 130 -3.31 5.92 12.12
N GLU A 131 -2.56 6.47 11.18
CA GLU A 131 -3.07 7.53 10.30
C GLU A 131 -4.22 6.93 9.48
N GLU A 132 -5.44 7.15 9.95
CA GLU A 132 -6.62 6.97 9.14
C GLU A 132 -6.47 7.87 7.91
N LYS A 133 -6.24 7.24 6.75
CA LYS A 133 -6.28 7.96 5.47
C LYS A 133 -7.72 8.39 5.22
N GLN A 134 -8.11 9.53 5.78
CA GLN A 134 -9.36 10.19 5.45
C GLN A 134 -9.43 10.39 3.94
N THR A 135 -10.60 10.09 3.38
CA THR A 135 -10.90 10.13 1.95
C THR A 135 -11.07 11.56 1.46
N THR A 136 -10.01 12.37 1.54
CA THR A 136 -9.95 13.77 1.06
C THR A 136 -10.30 13.92 -0.42
N TRP A 137 -10.22 12.83 -1.19
CA TRP A 137 -10.54 12.81 -2.61
C TRP A 137 -12.03 12.86 -2.93
N ARG A 138 -12.91 12.42 -2.01
CA ARG A 138 -14.38 12.49 -2.18
C ARG A 138 -14.88 13.93 -2.33
N HIS A 139 -14.14 14.89 -1.78
CA HIS A 139 -14.48 16.32 -1.87
C HIS A 139 -13.94 16.99 -3.15
N LYS A 140 -13.09 16.33 -3.93
CA LYS A 140 -12.54 16.92 -5.17
C LYS A 140 -13.59 16.97 -6.29
N PRO A 141 -13.68 18.07 -7.07
CA PRO A 141 -14.69 18.22 -8.13
C PRO A 141 -14.71 17.03 -9.10
N LEU A 142 -13.60 16.72 -9.77
CA LEU A 142 -13.58 15.66 -10.79
C LEU A 142 -13.61 14.23 -10.23
N HIS A 143 -13.14 14.00 -9.01
CA HIS A 143 -12.95 12.64 -8.48
C HIS A 143 -14.03 12.21 -7.48
N GLY A 144 -14.74 13.15 -6.88
CA GLY A 144 -15.83 12.92 -5.95
C GLY A 144 -17.21 12.88 -6.60
N MET A 145 -17.39 13.54 -7.75
CA MET A 145 -18.70 13.69 -8.43
C MET A 145 -19.44 12.36 -8.60
N TYR A 146 -18.81 11.34 -9.19
CA TYR A 146 -19.45 10.04 -9.41
C TYR A 146 -19.91 9.38 -8.12
N HIS A 147 -19.13 9.50 -7.05
CA HIS A 147 -19.48 8.85 -5.78
C HIS A 147 -20.63 9.56 -5.07
N ARG A 148 -20.67 10.89 -5.14
CA ARG A 148 -21.79 11.69 -4.63
C ARG A 148 -23.09 11.39 -5.38
N GLN A 149 -23.01 11.32 -6.71
CA GLN A 149 -24.16 10.98 -7.56
C GLN A 149 -24.70 9.58 -7.26
N ILE A 150 -23.83 8.60 -6.98
CA ILE A 150 -24.30 7.27 -6.56
C ILE A 150 -24.90 7.28 -5.16
N GLU A 151 -24.28 7.96 -4.19
CA GLU A 151 -24.83 8.05 -2.82
C GLU A 151 -26.18 8.79 -2.78
N GLU A 152 -26.39 9.79 -3.65
CA GLU A 152 -27.65 10.52 -3.78
C GLU A 152 -28.76 9.69 -4.45
N VAL A 153 -28.41 8.81 -5.40
CA VAL A 153 -29.38 8.06 -6.22
C VAL A 153 -29.63 6.65 -5.69
N ALA A 154 -28.67 6.05 -4.99
CA ALA A 154 -28.81 4.70 -4.46
C ALA A 154 -29.47 4.75 -3.06
N ASP A 155 -30.64 4.13 -2.92
CA ASP A 155 -31.20 3.74 -1.62
C ASP A 155 -30.32 2.64 -0.98
N ILE A 156 -29.16 3.03 -0.45
CA ILE A 156 -28.27 2.10 0.24
C ILE A 156 -28.83 1.88 1.64
N ARG A 157 -29.81 0.98 1.77
CA ARG A 157 -30.05 0.28 3.04
C ARG A 157 -28.78 -0.50 3.35
N LYS A 158 -27.91 0.09 4.17
CA LYS A 158 -26.73 -0.58 4.72
C LYS A 158 -27.22 -1.80 5.52
N THR A 159 -27.02 -2.98 4.94
CA THR A 159 -27.17 -4.27 5.63
C THR A 159 -25.78 -4.78 5.96
#